data_AF-A0A7S2K996-F1
#
_entry.id   AF-A0A7S2K996-F1
#
_cell.length_a   1.000
_cell.length_b   1.000
_cell.length_c   1.000
_cell.angle_alpha   90.00
_cell.angle_beta   90.00
_cell.angle_gamma   90.00
#
_symmetry.space_group_name_H-M   'P 1'
#
loop_
_entity.id
_entity.type
_entity.pdbx_description
1 polymer ?
#
loop_
_entity_poly.entity_id
_entity_poly.type
_entity_poly.pdbx_seq_one_letter_code
_entity_poly.pdbx_strand_id
1 'polypeptide(L)'
;MGPNGIFYAEYRTSLVGPYDDDPSDSLAAYRVSDGSLLWRRHLPHRAAEYPAVGRLGPHGPLAVLVVMGQNPTFNMPAAMDAAILKGNGGGLRSWTMAVDAVTGEALWTFEDERWNSAVAAGETPGRACVPHPHASPTIGGDGTVYVASGLSGALHAIREANGDGAITPDEVTTFHASSAFLHGPALAPGMAVAAPCWGPIYVFRD
;
A
#
# COMPACT_ATOMS: atom_id res chain seq x y z
N MET A 1 10.84 11.89 1.61
CA MET A 1 10.91 13.35 1.89
C MET A 1 10.11 14.06 0.81
N GLY A 2 9.23 14.98 1.19
CA GLY A 2 8.40 15.74 0.24
C GLY A 2 9.09 16.99 -0.30
N PRO A 3 8.61 17.53 -1.44
CA PRO A 3 9.13 18.76 -2.05
C PRO A 3 8.83 20.03 -1.22
N ASN A 4 8.01 19.91 -0.18
CA ASN A 4 7.62 20.96 0.75
C ASN A 4 8.52 21.05 2.01
N GLY A 5 9.66 20.34 2.04
CA GLY A 5 10.56 20.35 3.19
C GLY A 5 10.01 19.59 4.41
N ILE A 6 9.12 18.63 4.17
CA ILE A 6 8.54 17.75 5.20
C ILE A 6 9.05 16.32 5.00
N PHE A 7 9.42 15.67 6.09
CA PHE A 7 9.71 14.25 6.18
C PHE A 7 8.48 13.50 6.70
N TYR A 8 8.10 12.42 6.02
CA TYR A 8 6.94 11.60 6.38
C TYR A 8 7.44 10.24 6.85
N ALA A 9 6.93 9.79 7.99
CA ALA A 9 7.33 8.53 8.59
C ALA A 9 6.09 7.74 9.02
N GLU A 10 6.05 6.49 8.56
CA GLU A 10 5.20 5.46 9.14
C GLU A 10 5.99 4.77 10.24
N TYR A 11 5.37 4.56 11.39
CA TYR A 11 5.99 3.85 12.49
C TYR A 11 4.96 3.20 13.39
N ARG A 12 5.43 2.18 14.10
CA ARG A 12 4.66 1.43 15.09
C ARG A 12 5.20 1.72 16.49
N THR A 13 4.33 1.98 17.45
CA THR A 13 4.72 2.25 18.84
C THR A 13 4.82 0.99 19.71
N SER A 14 4.20 -0.13 19.30
CA SER A 14 4.27 -1.41 20.02
C SER A 14 4.54 -2.57 19.07
N LEU A 15 5.59 -3.35 19.34
CA LEU A 15 5.82 -4.64 18.67
C LEU A 15 4.92 -5.76 19.23
N VAL A 16 4.29 -5.52 20.38
CA VAL A 16 3.56 -6.51 21.16
C VAL A 16 2.08 -6.12 21.18
N GLY A 17 1.30 -6.78 20.32
CA GLY A 17 -0.15 -6.63 20.25
C GLY A 17 -0.74 -7.73 19.37
N PRO A 18 -1.98 -8.20 19.63
CA PRO A 18 -2.65 -9.15 18.76
C PRO A 18 -2.74 -8.60 17.34
N TYR A 19 -2.74 -9.50 16.37
CA TYR A 19 -2.37 -9.24 14.97
C TYR A 19 -3.17 -8.17 14.21
N ASP A 20 -4.29 -7.62 14.68
CA ASP A 20 -5.22 -6.97 13.73
C ASP A 20 -5.96 -5.67 14.09
N ASP A 21 -5.94 -5.10 15.31
CA ASP A 21 -6.78 -3.89 15.55
C ASP A 21 -6.18 -2.84 16.53
N ASP A 22 -4.89 -2.91 16.87
CA ASP A 22 -4.28 -1.88 17.72
C ASP A 22 -3.84 -0.67 16.87
N PRO A 23 -4.37 0.56 17.09
CA PRO A 23 -3.98 1.80 16.39
C PRO A 23 -2.55 2.28 16.72
N SER A 24 -1.67 1.33 17.04
CA SER A 24 -0.25 1.50 17.32
C SER A 24 0.54 1.98 16.10
N ASP A 25 -0.01 1.80 14.90
CA ASP A 25 0.58 2.30 13.66
C ASP A 25 0.17 3.76 13.42
N SER A 26 1.16 4.58 13.10
CA SER A 26 1.01 6.02 12.94
C SER A 26 1.76 6.50 11.70
N LEU A 27 1.17 7.48 11.03
CA LEU A 27 1.84 8.32 10.04
C LEU A 27 2.11 9.68 10.68
N ALA A 28 3.34 10.18 10.57
CA ALA A 28 3.69 11.50 11.08
C ALA A 28 4.47 12.32 10.06
N ALA A 29 4.30 13.63 10.15
CA ALA A 29 5.03 14.61 9.38
C ALA A 29 5.96 15.42 10.29
N TYR A 30 7.20 15.57 9.85
CA TYR A 30 8.24 16.32 10.55
C TYR A 30 8.81 17.38 9.63
N ARG A 31 9.01 18.60 10.13
CA ARG A 31 9.70 19.63 9.36
C ARG A 31 11.19 19.27 9.26
N VAL A 32 11.74 19.28 8.05
CA VAL A 32 13.14 18.88 7.83
C VAL A 32 14.13 19.85 8.47
N SER A 33 13.81 21.15 8.52
CA SER A 33 14.74 22.17 9.00
C SER A 33 15.07 22.07 10.50
N ASP A 34 14.15 21.54 11.31
CA ASP A 34 14.29 21.52 12.78
C ASP A 34 13.86 20.19 13.44
N GLY A 35 13.31 19.24 12.67
CA GLY A 35 12.81 17.96 13.18
C GLY A 35 11.49 18.06 13.96
N SER A 36 10.83 19.23 13.99
CA SER A 36 9.57 19.40 14.72
C SER A 36 8.43 18.58 14.12
N LEU A 37 7.61 17.98 14.99
CA LEU A 37 6.38 17.29 14.59
C LEU A 37 5.35 18.33 14.13
N LEU A 38 4.84 18.17 12.92
CA LEU A 38 3.79 19.01 12.34
C LEU A 38 2.41 18.42 12.60
N TRP A 39 2.25 17.14 12.28
CA TRP A 39 1.03 16.39 12.52
C TRP A 39 1.32 14.91 12.69
N ARG A 40 0.38 14.21 13.31
CA ARG A 40 0.37 12.76 13.48
C ARG A 40 -1.03 12.23 13.25
N ARG A 41 -1.12 11.13 12.52
CA ARG A 41 -2.35 10.39 12.25
C ARG A 41 -2.21 8.96 12.73
N HIS A 42 -3.19 8.48 13.49
CA HIS A 42 -3.34 7.06 13.77
C HIS A 42 -3.93 6.37 12.55
N LEU A 43 -3.32 5.26 12.15
CA LEU A 43 -3.77 4.49 11.01
C LEU A 43 -4.82 3.47 11.46
N PRO A 44 -5.91 3.28 10.69
CA PRO A 44 -6.98 2.37 11.06
C PRO A 44 -6.56 0.90 10.96
N HIS A 45 -5.49 0.62 10.22
CA HIS A 45 -4.97 -0.71 9.96
C HIS A 45 -3.45 -0.70 10.04
N ARG A 46 -2.87 -1.89 10.10
CA ARG A 46 -1.43 -2.06 10.17
C ARG A 46 -0.74 -1.50 8.93
N ALA A 47 0.14 -0.53 9.12
CA ALA A 47 1.13 -0.12 8.13
C ALA A 47 2.31 -1.09 8.11
N ALA A 48 2.88 -1.31 6.94
CA ALA A 48 3.93 -2.31 6.77
C ALA A 48 5.02 -1.92 5.77
N GLU A 49 4.92 -0.75 5.14
CA GLU A 49 5.82 -0.31 4.08
C GLU A 49 6.16 1.18 4.24
N TYR A 50 6.87 1.74 3.26
CA TYR A 50 7.27 3.14 3.29
C TYR A 50 6.23 4.03 2.60
N PRO A 51 5.96 5.24 3.14
CA PRO A 51 5.04 6.16 2.49
C PRO A 51 5.64 6.72 1.21
N ALA A 52 4.79 7.01 0.23
CA ALA A 52 5.14 7.80 -0.95
C ALA A 52 4.58 9.22 -0.83
N VAL A 53 5.27 10.21 -1.41
CA VAL A 53 4.79 11.60 -1.42
C VAL A 53 4.90 12.18 -2.83
N GLY A 54 3.84 12.84 -3.28
CA GLY A 54 3.72 13.34 -4.64
C GLY A 54 2.38 14.05 -4.85
N ARG A 55 2.20 14.69 -6.00
CA ARG A 55 0.93 15.37 -6.32
C ARG A 55 -0.05 14.39 -6.95
N LEU A 56 -1.33 14.46 -6.56
CA LEU A 56 -2.41 13.70 -7.19
C LEU A 56 -2.92 14.43 -8.45
N GLY A 57 -2.02 14.66 -9.40
CA GLY A 57 -2.29 15.33 -10.67
C GLY A 57 -1.57 16.68 -10.81
N PRO A 58 -1.54 17.28 -12.02
CA PRO A 58 -0.82 18.54 -12.27
C PRO A 58 -1.27 19.71 -11.38
N HIS A 59 -2.55 19.72 -11.01
CA HIS A 59 -3.16 20.71 -10.12
C HIS A 59 -3.68 20.08 -8.82
N GLY A 60 -3.39 18.80 -8.59
CA GLY A 60 -3.84 18.08 -7.41
C GLY A 60 -3.09 18.47 -6.14
N PRO A 61 -3.64 18.12 -4.97
CA PRO A 61 -2.98 18.32 -3.69
C PRO A 61 -1.65 17.54 -3.66
N LEU A 62 -0.70 18.05 -2.87
CA LEU A 62 0.44 17.23 -2.46
C LEU A 62 -0.08 16.24 -1.43
N ALA A 63 0.07 14.95 -1.72
CA ALA A 63 -0.44 13.87 -0.88
C ALA A 63 0.69 12.97 -0.39
N VAL A 64 0.42 12.30 0.73
CA VAL A 64 1.20 11.17 1.23
C VAL A 64 0.35 9.93 1.09
N LEU A 65 0.88 8.92 0.43
CA LEU A 65 0.26 7.60 0.33
C LEU A 65 0.83 6.71 1.41
N VAL A 66 -0.08 6.01 2.09
CA VAL A 66 0.25 4.91 2.99
C VAL A 66 -0.50 3.67 2.55
N VAL A 67 0.15 2.52 2.71
CA VAL A 67 -0.48 1.23 2.45
C VAL A 67 -0.56 0.44 3.75
N MET A 68 -1.69 -0.21 3.93
CA MET A 68 -2.02 -0.88 5.18
C MET A 68 -2.71 -2.21 4.90
N GLY A 69 -2.74 -3.09 5.88
CA GLY A 69 -3.55 -4.29 5.80
C GLY A 69 -3.06 -5.44 6.64
N GLN A 70 -3.56 -6.61 6.29
CA GLN A 70 -3.28 -7.85 7.00
C GLN A 70 -2.16 -8.58 6.29
N ASN A 71 -1.11 -8.95 7.02
CA ASN A 71 0.02 -9.62 6.41
C ASN A 71 -0.38 -11.03 5.95
N PRO A 72 0.11 -11.46 4.78
CA PRO A 72 0.11 -12.88 4.48
C PRO A 72 1.01 -13.61 5.48
N THR A 73 0.81 -14.92 5.52
CA THR A 73 1.51 -15.86 6.37
C THR A 73 2.30 -16.83 5.51
N PHE A 74 3.19 -17.59 6.14
CA PHE A 74 3.93 -18.64 5.45
C PHE A 74 2.99 -19.74 4.97
N ASN A 75 3.47 -20.56 4.02
CA ASN A 75 2.74 -21.74 3.61
C ASN A 75 2.46 -22.66 4.81
N MET A 76 1.19 -22.92 5.08
CA MET A 76 0.70 -23.69 6.23
C MET A 76 -0.34 -24.72 5.80
N PRO A 77 -0.63 -25.74 6.63
CA PRO A 77 -1.69 -26.69 6.35
C PRO A 77 -3.04 -25.99 6.12
N ALA A 78 -3.84 -26.49 5.17
CA ALA A 78 -5.10 -25.86 4.76
C ALA A 78 -6.08 -25.58 5.91
N ALA A 79 -6.08 -26.40 6.96
CA ALA A 79 -6.91 -26.16 8.15
C ALA A 79 -6.52 -24.89 8.92
N MET A 80 -5.23 -24.56 8.95
CA MET A 80 -4.70 -23.36 9.61
C MET A 80 -4.95 -22.12 8.75
N ASP A 81 -4.75 -22.23 7.44
CA ASP A 81 -5.14 -21.20 6.45
C ASP A 81 -6.63 -20.82 6.61
N ALA A 82 -7.53 -21.81 6.56
CA ALA A 82 -8.96 -21.59 6.74
C ALA A 82 -9.32 -20.97 8.11
N ALA A 83 -8.60 -21.34 9.18
CA ALA A 83 -8.81 -20.75 10.51
C ALA A 83 -8.39 -19.27 10.56
N ILE A 84 -7.26 -18.92 9.94
CA ILE A 84 -6.78 -17.53 9.83
C ILE A 84 -7.76 -16.72 8.99
N LEU A 85 -8.17 -17.24 7.83
CA LEU A 85 -9.15 -16.56 6.98
C LEU A 85 -10.45 -16.33 7.72
N LYS A 86 -10.97 -17.33 8.44
CA LYS A 86 -12.18 -17.19 9.26
C LYS A 86 -12.02 -16.11 10.34
N GLY A 87 -10.87 -16.06 11.02
CA GLY A 87 -10.55 -15.01 11.99
C GLY A 87 -10.55 -13.61 11.38
N ASN A 88 -10.12 -13.51 10.12
CA ASN A 88 -10.11 -12.29 9.32
C ASN A 88 -11.42 -12.05 8.55
N GLY A 89 -12.51 -12.71 8.96
CA GLY A 89 -13.85 -12.56 8.39
C GLY A 89 -14.09 -13.24 7.05
N GLY A 90 -13.18 -14.10 6.59
CA GLY A 90 -13.25 -14.85 5.32
C GLY A 90 -12.18 -14.50 4.27
N GLY A 91 -11.17 -13.68 4.59
CA GLY A 91 -10.17 -13.23 3.61
C GLY A 91 -9.31 -12.09 4.16
N LEU A 92 -8.06 -12.03 3.74
CA LEU A 92 -7.15 -10.93 4.08
C LEU A 92 -7.54 -9.66 3.32
N ARG A 93 -7.33 -8.52 3.97
CA ARG A 93 -7.70 -7.20 3.43
C ARG A 93 -6.48 -6.29 3.38
N SER A 94 -6.48 -5.40 2.40
CA SER A 94 -5.41 -4.42 2.22
C SER A 94 -5.97 -3.12 1.66
N TRP A 95 -5.38 -2.01 2.10
CA TRP A 95 -5.87 -0.66 1.85
C TRP A 95 -4.75 0.26 1.42
N THR A 96 -5.11 1.24 0.61
CA THR A 96 -4.31 2.42 0.33
C THR A 96 -5.07 3.65 0.81
N MET A 97 -4.37 4.57 1.47
CA MET A 97 -4.94 5.85 1.87
C MET A 97 -4.06 6.97 1.35
N ALA A 98 -4.68 7.97 0.72
CA ALA A 98 -4.05 9.25 0.48
C ALA A 98 -4.43 10.22 1.59
N VAL A 99 -3.44 10.92 2.13
CA VAL A 99 -3.65 12.02 3.06
C VAL A 99 -3.03 13.30 2.53
N ASP A 100 -3.61 14.45 2.88
CA ASP A 100 -3.03 15.75 2.57
C ASP A 100 -1.67 15.88 3.26
N ALA A 101 -0.64 16.24 2.49
CA ALA A 101 0.72 16.24 2.96
C ALA A 101 1.03 17.35 3.99
N VAL A 102 0.16 18.36 4.10
CA VAL A 102 0.28 19.49 5.03
C VAL A 102 -0.58 19.30 6.27
N THR A 103 -1.81 18.81 6.14
CA THR A 103 -2.75 18.70 7.27
C THR A 103 -2.82 17.28 7.87
N GLY A 104 -2.47 16.24 7.11
CA GLY A 104 -2.65 14.84 7.51
C GLY A 104 -4.11 14.36 7.45
N GLU A 105 -5.01 15.17 6.87
CA GLU A 105 -6.41 14.78 6.65
C GLU A 105 -6.51 13.76 5.51
N ALA A 106 -7.44 12.81 5.63
CA ALA A 106 -7.66 11.83 4.55
C ALA A 106 -8.26 12.52 3.33
N LEU A 107 -7.69 12.25 2.17
CA LEU A 107 -8.22 12.68 0.87
C LEU A 107 -9.14 11.61 0.29
N TRP A 108 -8.68 10.36 0.29
CA TRP A 108 -9.47 9.19 -0.11
C TRP A 108 -8.86 7.91 0.46
N THR A 109 -9.64 6.83 0.39
CA THR A 109 -9.21 5.47 0.69
C THR A 109 -9.61 4.52 -0.43
N PHE A 110 -8.76 3.56 -0.74
CA PHE A 110 -9.01 2.47 -1.65
C PHE A 110 -8.79 1.14 -0.90
N GLU A 111 -9.72 0.21 -1.02
CA GLU A 111 -9.57 -1.17 -0.53
C GLU A 111 -9.40 -2.10 -1.73
N ASP A 112 -8.35 -2.92 -1.71
CA ASP A 112 -8.12 -3.95 -2.74
C ASP A 112 -9.16 -5.07 -2.61
N GLU A 113 -9.28 -5.89 -3.65
CA GLU A 113 -10.07 -7.10 -3.57
C GLU A 113 -9.58 -8.00 -2.45
N ARG A 114 -10.54 -8.55 -1.72
CA ARG A 114 -10.27 -9.43 -0.60
C ARG A 114 -9.54 -10.69 -1.05
N TRP A 115 -8.42 -10.99 -0.41
CA TRP A 115 -7.63 -12.17 -0.73
C TRP A 115 -8.10 -13.40 0.05
N ASN A 116 -8.44 -14.47 -0.66
CA ASN A 116 -9.06 -15.67 -0.09
C ASN A 116 -8.05 -16.77 0.30
N SER A 117 -6.79 -16.41 0.52
CA SER A 117 -5.77 -17.27 1.10
C SER A 117 -5.00 -16.53 2.19
N ALA A 118 -4.55 -17.23 3.23
CA ALA A 118 -3.62 -16.68 4.20
C ALA A 118 -2.19 -16.62 3.64
N VAL A 119 -1.94 -17.20 2.46
CA VAL A 119 -0.63 -17.26 1.80
C VAL A 119 -0.64 -16.32 0.60
N ALA A 120 0.44 -15.58 0.37
CA ALA A 120 0.53 -14.66 -0.76
C ALA A 120 0.52 -15.40 -2.12
N ALA A 121 0.00 -14.75 -3.15
CA ALA A 121 -0.03 -15.28 -4.51
C ALA A 121 1.37 -15.68 -5.00
N GLY A 122 1.48 -16.86 -5.61
CA GLY A 122 2.74 -17.38 -6.15
C GLY A 122 3.69 -18.01 -5.13
N GLU A 123 3.34 -18.04 -3.84
CA GLU A 123 4.15 -18.77 -2.86
C GLU A 123 3.91 -20.28 -2.89
N THR A 124 4.97 -21.04 -2.68
CA THR A 124 4.93 -22.50 -2.53
C THR A 124 5.82 -22.92 -1.35
N PRO A 125 5.70 -24.16 -0.85
CA PRO A 125 6.70 -24.69 0.07
C PRO A 125 8.10 -24.58 -0.58
N GLY A 126 9.04 -23.95 0.11
CA GLY A 126 10.40 -23.69 -0.40
C GLY A 126 10.57 -22.45 -1.29
N ARG A 127 9.50 -21.69 -1.57
CA ARG A 127 9.54 -20.39 -2.28
C ARG A 127 8.65 -19.36 -1.56
N ALA A 128 9.07 -18.93 -0.38
CA ALA A 128 8.35 -17.98 0.45
C ALA A 128 8.97 -16.58 0.33
N CYS A 129 8.17 -15.59 -0.07
CA CYS A 129 8.58 -14.18 -0.11
C CYS A 129 8.15 -13.44 1.16
N VAL A 130 7.00 -13.83 1.70
CA VAL A 130 6.33 -13.31 2.90
C VAL A 130 6.21 -11.79 2.83
N PRO A 131 5.54 -11.27 1.78
CA PRO A 131 5.45 -9.84 1.59
C PRO A 131 4.59 -9.20 2.67
N HIS A 132 4.63 -7.88 2.72
CA HIS A 132 3.66 -7.08 3.45
C HIS A 132 2.29 -7.08 2.70
N PRO A 133 1.20 -6.51 3.24
CA PRO A 133 -0.11 -6.53 2.60
C PRO A 133 -0.09 -5.85 1.22
N HIS A 134 0.73 -4.81 1.11
CA HIS A 134 1.07 -4.12 -0.13
C HIS A 134 2.58 -3.90 -0.16
N ALA A 135 3.10 -3.66 -1.36
CA ALA A 135 4.38 -3.03 -1.54
C ALA A 135 4.28 -1.50 -1.37
N SER A 136 5.41 -0.84 -1.09
CA SER A 136 5.50 0.62 -1.05
C SER A 136 4.86 1.26 -2.31
N PRO A 137 3.91 2.20 -2.17
CA PRO A 137 3.24 2.80 -3.31
C PRO A 137 4.18 3.74 -4.09
N THR A 138 3.77 4.18 -5.28
CA THR A 138 4.49 5.21 -6.04
C THR A 138 3.52 6.14 -6.75
N ILE A 139 3.87 7.42 -6.88
CA ILE A 139 3.07 8.43 -7.58
C ILE A 139 3.79 8.83 -8.87
N GLY A 140 3.11 8.69 -10.01
CA GLY A 140 3.58 9.16 -11.31
C GLY A 140 3.57 10.67 -11.43
N GLY A 141 4.35 11.22 -12.37
CA GLY A 141 4.39 12.66 -12.62
C GLY A 141 3.07 13.25 -13.13
N ASP A 142 2.20 12.40 -13.67
CA ASP A 142 0.82 12.70 -14.09
C ASP A 142 -0.19 12.61 -12.93
N GLY A 143 0.25 12.17 -11.75
CA GLY A 143 -0.59 11.96 -10.57
C GLY A 143 -1.19 10.58 -10.41
N THR A 144 -0.93 9.65 -11.34
CA THR A 144 -1.40 8.27 -11.20
C THR A 144 -0.72 7.61 -10.01
N VAL A 145 -1.51 6.99 -9.14
CA VAL A 145 -1.02 6.23 -7.99
C VAL A 145 -0.87 4.78 -8.39
N TYR A 146 0.33 4.22 -8.19
CA TYR A 146 0.62 2.82 -8.44
C TYR A 146 0.77 2.07 -7.11
N VAL A 147 -0.04 1.03 -6.93
CA VAL A 147 -0.04 0.19 -5.73
C VAL A 147 0.05 -1.27 -6.15
N ALA A 148 1.05 -1.97 -5.64
CA ALA A 148 1.21 -3.40 -5.90
C ALA A 148 0.82 -4.20 -4.65
N SER A 149 -0.07 -5.16 -4.83
CA SER A 149 -0.59 -6.03 -3.78
C SER A 149 0.43 -7.09 -3.40
N GLY A 150 0.77 -7.14 -2.11
CA GLY A 150 1.55 -8.24 -1.55
C GLY A 150 0.68 -9.47 -1.24
N LEU A 151 -0.64 -9.39 -1.43
CA LEU A 151 -1.54 -10.51 -1.27
C LEU A 151 -1.82 -11.19 -2.60
N SER A 152 -2.49 -10.50 -3.52
CA SER A 152 -3.06 -11.07 -4.74
C SER A 152 -2.11 -11.04 -5.94
N GLY A 153 -1.05 -10.22 -5.89
CA GLY A 153 -0.26 -9.90 -7.08
C GLY A 153 -0.96 -8.94 -8.04
N ALA A 154 -2.04 -8.27 -7.63
CA ALA A 154 -2.61 -7.17 -8.39
C ALA A 154 -1.66 -5.95 -8.37
N LEU A 155 -1.55 -5.27 -9.51
CA LEU A 155 -0.93 -3.96 -9.65
C LEU A 155 -2.02 -2.99 -10.10
N HIS A 156 -2.36 -2.03 -9.24
CA HIS A 156 -3.36 -1.02 -9.50
C HIS A 156 -2.70 0.27 -9.97
N ALA A 157 -3.26 0.87 -11.00
CA ALA A 157 -3.10 2.27 -11.35
C ALA A 157 -4.40 3.00 -10.97
N ILE A 158 -4.32 3.90 -9.99
CA ILE A 158 -5.45 4.58 -9.39
C ILE A 158 -5.36 6.06 -9.72
N ARG A 159 -6.46 6.66 -10.18
CA ARG A 159 -6.57 8.10 -10.39
C ARG A 159 -7.95 8.57 -9.96
N GLU A 160 -7.97 9.32 -8.87
CA GLU A 160 -9.14 10.10 -8.47
C GLU A 160 -9.33 11.20 -9.50
N ALA A 161 -10.33 11.04 -10.37
CA ALA A 161 -10.53 11.86 -11.56
C ALA A 161 -11.67 12.86 -11.39
N ASN A 162 -12.57 12.63 -10.44
CA ASN A 162 -13.80 13.40 -10.25
C ASN A 162 -13.75 14.38 -9.05
N GLY A 163 -12.75 14.27 -8.17
CA GLY A 163 -12.56 15.16 -7.01
C GLY A 163 -13.55 14.94 -5.86
N ASP A 164 -14.25 13.80 -5.79
CA ASP A 164 -15.24 13.51 -4.74
C ASP A 164 -14.67 12.82 -3.48
N GLY A 165 -13.39 12.45 -3.49
CA GLY A 165 -12.70 11.80 -2.37
C GLY A 165 -13.02 10.31 -2.20
N ALA A 166 -13.65 9.67 -3.20
CA ALA A 166 -13.99 8.26 -3.19
C ALA A 166 -13.46 7.55 -4.44
N ILE A 167 -12.61 6.55 -4.25
CA ILE A 167 -12.10 5.75 -5.37
C ILE A 167 -13.16 4.76 -5.84
N THR A 168 -13.60 4.88 -7.09
CA THR A 168 -14.55 3.97 -7.73
C THR A 168 -13.86 2.99 -8.69
N PRO A 169 -14.51 1.88 -9.10
CA PRO A 169 -13.89 0.91 -10.00
C PRO A 169 -13.45 1.47 -11.37
N ASP A 170 -14.12 2.52 -11.87
CA ASP A 170 -13.74 3.20 -13.11
C ASP A 170 -12.49 4.08 -12.99
N GLU A 171 -12.06 4.37 -11.76
CA GLU A 171 -10.84 5.11 -11.43
C GLU A 171 -9.63 4.19 -11.21
N VAL A 172 -9.82 2.88 -11.35
CA VAL A 172 -8.79 1.86 -11.10
C VAL A 172 -8.58 1.00 -12.34
N THR A 173 -7.36 0.99 -12.85
CA THR A 173 -6.91 -0.01 -13.82
C THR A 173 -6.06 -1.06 -13.12
N THR A 174 -6.37 -2.34 -13.32
CA THR A 174 -5.67 -3.44 -12.65
C THR A 174 -4.94 -4.33 -13.64
N PHE A 175 -3.68 -4.62 -13.35
CA PHE A 175 -2.90 -5.68 -13.97
C PHE A 175 -2.67 -6.81 -12.96
N HIS A 176 -2.97 -8.05 -13.32
CA HIS A 176 -2.77 -9.20 -12.43
C HIS A 176 -1.48 -9.94 -12.76
N ALA A 177 -0.50 -9.84 -11.85
CA ALA A 177 0.66 -10.73 -11.87
C ALA A 177 0.28 -12.10 -11.29
N SER A 178 1.03 -13.14 -11.65
CA SER A 178 0.85 -14.49 -11.08
C SER A 178 1.55 -14.66 -9.72
N SER A 179 2.09 -13.59 -9.14
CA SER A 179 2.83 -13.60 -7.89
C SER A 179 2.70 -12.26 -7.18
N ALA A 180 2.74 -12.30 -5.85
CA ALA A 180 2.68 -11.13 -5.00
C ALA A 180 3.91 -10.21 -5.14
N PHE A 181 3.74 -8.95 -4.73
CA PHE A 181 4.80 -7.94 -4.72
C PHE A 181 5.32 -7.68 -3.31
N LEU A 182 6.63 -7.64 -3.15
CA LEU A 182 7.30 -7.16 -1.94
C LEU A 182 7.72 -5.69 -2.08
N HIS A 183 8.07 -5.26 -3.29
CA HIS A 183 8.62 -3.94 -3.55
C HIS A 183 7.78 -3.15 -4.54
N GLY A 184 7.77 -1.83 -4.35
CA GLY A 184 6.99 -0.90 -5.15
C GLY A 184 7.43 -0.88 -6.61
N PRO A 185 6.54 -0.47 -7.52
CA PRO A 185 6.90 -0.26 -8.91
C PRO A 185 7.91 0.89 -9.06
N ALA A 186 8.80 0.78 -10.03
CA ALA A 186 9.71 1.86 -10.41
C ALA A 186 9.15 2.63 -11.60
N LEU A 187 9.25 3.95 -11.58
CA LEU A 187 8.77 4.84 -12.64
C LEU A 187 9.93 5.58 -13.32
N ALA A 188 9.80 5.76 -14.62
CA ALA A 188 10.62 6.63 -15.45
C ALA A 188 9.71 7.34 -16.48
N PRO A 189 10.17 8.40 -17.16
CA PRO A 189 9.37 9.03 -18.22
C PRO A 189 8.91 8.00 -19.27
N GLY A 190 7.60 7.85 -19.45
CA GLY A 190 6.97 6.91 -20.39
C GLY A 190 7.13 5.43 -20.05
N MET A 191 7.49 5.09 -18.80
CA MET A 191 7.73 3.70 -18.41
C MET A 191 7.42 3.42 -16.94
N ALA A 192 6.76 2.30 -16.68
CA ALA A 192 6.63 1.70 -15.36
C ALA A 192 7.21 0.29 -15.35
N VAL A 193 7.87 -0.10 -14.25
CA VAL A 193 8.45 -1.43 -14.07
C VAL A 193 7.97 -2.01 -12.75
N ALA A 194 7.43 -3.22 -12.77
CA ALA A 194 6.98 -3.93 -11.58
C ALA A 194 7.60 -5.32 -11.52
N ALA A 195 8.19 -5.67 -10.38
CA ALA A 195 8.89 -6.93 -10.17
C ALA A 195 8.24 -7.70 -8.99
N PRO A 196 7.37 -8.68 -9.26
CA PRO A 196 6.82 -9.53 -8.20
C PRO A 196 7.91 -10.45 -7.65
N CYS A 197 7.68 -11.04 -6.47
CA CYS A 197 8.69 -11.83 -5.76
C CYS A 197 9.32 -12.96 -6.60
N TRP A 198 8.48 -13.75 -7.27
CA TRP A 198 8.87 -14.99 -7.94
C TRP A 198 8.48 -15.05 -9.42
N GLY A 199 8.01 -13.93 -9.96
CA GLY A 199 7.48 -13.82 -11.31
C GLY A 199 8.42 -13.08 -12.27
N PRO A 200 8.00 -12.92 -13.54
CA PRO A 200 8.73 -12.11 -14.50
C PRO A 200 8.65 -10.63 -14.11
N ILE A 201 9.64 -9.86 -14.55
CA ILE A 201 9.57 -8.39 -14.49
C ILE A 201 8.61 -7.92 -15.58
N TYR A 202 7.65 -7.09 -15.20
CA TYR A 202 6.72 -6.46 -16.11
C TYR A 202 7.18 -5.04 -16.41
N VAL A 203 7.17 -4.68 -17.69
CA VAL A 203 7.52 -3.34 -18.19
C VAL A 203 6.34 -2.80 -18.99
N PHE A 204 5.82 -1.66 -18.56
CA PHE A 204 4.73 -0.93 -19.20
C PHE A 204 5.33 0.30 -19.89
N ARG A 205 4.86 0.59 -21.11
CA ARG A 205 5.28 1.74 -21.91
C ARG A 205 4.07 2.40 -22.55
N ASP A 206 4.14 3.71 -22.69
CA ASP A 206 3.18 4.53 -23.44
C ASP A 206 3.37 4.39 -24.96
#